data_AF-A0A7C3KZH4-F1
#
_entry.id   AF-A0A7C3KZH4-F1
#
_cell.length_a   1.000
_cell.length_b   1.000
_cell.length_c   1.000
_cell.angle_alpha   90.00
_cell.angle_beta   90.00
_cell.angle_gamma   90.00
#
_symmetry.space_group_name_H-M   'P 1'
#
loop_
_entity.id
_entity.type
_entity.pdbx_description
1 polymer ?
#
loop_
_entity_poly.entity_id
_entity_poly.type
_entity_poly.pdbx_seq_one_letter_code
_entity_poly.pdbx_strand_id
1 'polypeptide(L)' 'MIENRKRKREVFVITLVSESHIAIHTWKKYKYATYNIYTCRDHTNPYKAFDILKEKLKSFIYRLLITLIDHNP' A
#
# COMPACT_ATOMS: atom_id res chain seq x y z
N MET A 1 -3.99 -14.81 -2.46
CA MET A 1 -5.40 -14.84 -2.88
C MET A 1 -5.50 -14.07 -4.19
N ILE A 2 -5.69 -14.74 -5.33
CA ILE A 2 -5.79 -14.12 -6.65
C ILE A 2 -7.28 -14.03 -7.00
N GLU A 3 -7.82 -12.82 -7.15
CA GLU A 3 -9.19 -12.63 -7.63
C GLU A 3 -9.16 -12.16 -9.09
N ASN A 4 -9.69 -13.01 -9.97
CA ASN A 4 -9.72 -12.80 -11.42
C ASN A 4 -11.18 -12.79 -11.88
N ARG A 5 -11.85 -11.63 -11.97
CA ARG A 5 -13.17 -11.49 -12.64
C ARG A 5 -13.49 -10.05 -13.05
N LYS A 6 -13.81 -9.89 -14.35
CA LYS A 6 -14.19 -8.66 -15.08
C LYS A 6 -15.52 -8.03 -14.61
N ARG A 7 -15.56 -7.40 -13.44
CA ARG A 7 -16.51 -6.32 -13.13
C ARG A 7 -15.70 -5.09 -12.72
N LYS A 8 -16.22 -3.86 -12.92
CA LYS A 8 -15.63 -2.61 -12.39
C LYS A 8 -15.73 -2.60 -10.84
N ARG A 9 -15.15 -3.60 -10.20
CA ARG A 9 -15.13 -3.79 -8.76
C ARG A 9 -13.93 -3.06 -8.20
N GLU A 10 -14.16 -2.48 -7.04
CA GLU A 10 -13.13 -2.00 -6.14
C GLU A 10 -12.20 -3.19 -5.85
N VAL A 11 -10.88 -2.93 -5.86
CA VAL A 11 -9.88 -3.98 -5.65
C VAL A 11 -9.22 -3.75 -4.32
N PHE A 12 -9.18 -4.80 -3.50
CA PHE A 12 -8.44 -4.87 -2.26
C PHE A 12 -7.39 -5.98 -2.36
N VAL A 13 -6.15 -5.67 -2.01
CA VAL A 13 -5.04 -6.62 -1.97
C VAL A 13 -4.23 -6.39 -0.70
N ILE A 14 -3.87 -7.47 -0.03
CA ILE A 14 -2.92 -7.45 1.08
C ILE A 14 -1.81 -8.46 0.82
N THR A 15 -0.57 -8.05 1.10
CA THR A 15 0.60 -8.92 1.12
C THR A 15 1.18 -8.90 2.52
N LEU A 16 1.41 -10.08 3.06
CA LEU A 16 2.05 -10.28 4.35
C LEU A 16 3.53 -10.58 4.13
N VAL A 17 4.35 -9.95 4.95
CA VAL A 17 5.81 -10.13 5.01
C VAL A 17 6.20 -10.24 6.49
N SER A 18 7.44 -10.62 6.79
CA SER A 18 7.88 -10.86 8.17
C SER A 18 7.55 -9.67 9.07
N GLU A 19 6.66 -9.88 10.05
CA GLU A 19 6.21 -8.88 11.02
C GLU A 19 5.67 -7.57 10.40
N SER A 20 5.19 -7.63 9.16
CA SER A 20 4.86 -6.44 8.38
C SER A 20 3.77 -6.70 7.33
N HIS A 21 3.26 -5.65 6.68
CA HIS A 21 2.27 -5.81 5.62
C HIS A 21 2.21 -4.63 4.66
N ILE A 22 1.78 -4.91 3.43
CA ILE A 22 1.34 -3.89 2.48
C ILE A 22 -0.10 -4.17 2.11
N ALA A 23 -1.00 -3.21 2.36
CA ALA A 23 -2.41 -3.30 2.01
C ALA A 23 -2.79 -2.17 1.03
N ILE A 24 -3.56 -2.49 0.00
CA ILE A 24 -3.98 -1.54 -1.04
C ILE A 24 -5.49 -1.66 -1.23
N HIS A 25 -6.20 -0.54 -1.16
CA HIS A 25 -7.61 -0.44 -1.53
C HIS A 25 -7.77 0.54 -2.70
N THR A 26 -8.57 0.18 -3.69
CA THR A 26 -8.79 1.03 -4.87
C THR A 26 -10.27 1.25 -5.15
N TRP A 27 -10.61 2.50 -5.43
CA TRP A 27 -11.92 2.93 -5.88
C TRP A 27 -11.82 3.49 -7.30
N LYS A 28 -11.97 2.61 -8.29
CA LYS A 28 -11.84 2.97 -9.72
C LYS A 28 -12.77 4.11 -10.14
N LYS A 29 -13.99 4.16 -9.59
CA LYS A 29 -14.98 5.22 -9.87
C LYS A 29 -14.45 6.62 -9.51
N TYR A 30 -13.69 6.71 -8.43
CA TYR A 30 -13.16 7.98 -7.91
C TYR A 30 -11.70 8.23 -8.31
N LYS A 31 -11.09 7.32 -9.10
CA LYS A 31 -9.65 7.33 -9.40
C LYS A 31 -8.80 7.49 -8.12
N TYR A 32 -9.25 6.85 -7.05
CA TYR A 32 -8.68 6.97 -5.72
C TYR A 32 -8.14 5.62 -5.25
N ALA A 33 -7.03 5.67 -4.51
CA ALA A 33 -6.46 4.49 -3.87
C ALA A 33 -5.87 4.88 -2.52
N THR A 34 -5.96 3.97 -1.57
CA THR A 34 -5.20 4.03 -0.32
C THR A 34 -4.22 2.87 -0.29
N TYR A 35 -3.06 3.11 0.31
CA TYR A 35 -2.08 2.08 0.56
C TYR A 35 -1.51 2.26 1.98
N ASN A 36 -1.48 1.17 2.74
CA ASN A 36 -0.78 1.07 4.01
C ASN A 36 0.50 0.28 3.77
N ILE A 37 1.65 0.91 4.01
CA ILE A 37 2.97 0.31 3.82
C ILE A 37 3.61 0.26 5.20
N TYR A 38 3.52 -0.90 5.83
CA TYR A 38 4.13 -1.16 7.11
C TYR A 38 5.31 -2.10 6.88
N THR A 39 6.50 -1.69 7.32
CA THR A 39 7.73 -2.49 7.23
C THR A 39 8.37 -2.56 8.60
N CYS A 40 8.98 -3.70 8.92
CA CYS A 40 9.70 -3.93 10.17
C CYS A 40 11.20 -4.07 9.86
N ARG A 41 12.07 -3.65 10.79
CA ARG A 41 13.54 -3.71 10.75
C ARG A 41 14.24 -2.64 9.90
N ASP A 42 15.43 -2.27 10.34
CA ASP A 42 16.20 -1.11 9.84
C ASP A 42 16.69 -1.22 8.40
N HIS A 43 16.82 -2.43 7.89
CA HIS A 43 17.24 -2.67 6.50
C HIS A 43 16.09 -2.51 5.49
N THR A 44 14.85 -2.31 5.96
CA THR A 44 13.69 -2.10 5.09
C THR A 44 13.47 -0.63 4.81
N ASN A 45 12.92 -0.32 3.63
CA ASN A 45 12.62 1.06 3.25
C ASN A 45 11.19 1.15 2.68
N PRO A 46 10.22 1.67 3.46
CA PRO A 46 8.82 1.76 3.02
C PRO A 46 8.63 2.76 1.87
N TYR A 47 9.52 3.74 1.71
CA TYR A 47 9.45 4.72 0.62
C TYR A 47 9.65 4.09 -0.75
N LYS A 48 10.47 3.04 -0.85
CA LYS A 48 10.65 2.31 -2.11
C LYS A 48 9.33 1.70 -2.61
N ALA A 49 8.53 1.14 -1.70
CA ALA A 49 7.21 0.61 -2.04
C ALA A 49 6.23 1.74 -2.40
N PHE A 50 6.29 2.87 -1.68
CA PHE A 50 5.48 4.05 -1.97
C PHE A 50 5.74 4.60 -3.37
N ASP A 51 7.01 4.77 -3.74
CA ASP A 51 7.40 5.31 -5.05
C ASP A 51 6.93 4.43 -6.20
N ILE A 52 7.07 3.11 -6.06
CA ILE A 52 6.55 2.14 -7.03
C ILE A 52 5.03 2.27 -7.17
N LEU A 53 4.30 2.33 -6.06
CA LEU A 53 2.83 2.44 -6.09
C LEU A 53 2.37 3.76 -6.70
N LYS A 54 3.02 4.88 -6.34
CA LYS A 54 2.76 6.21 -6.90
C LYS A 54 2.96 6.21 -8.42
N GLU A 55 4.06 5.64 -8.91
CA GLU A 55 4.36 5.54 -10.34
C GLU A 55 3.33 4.67 -11.06
N LYS A 56 3.07 3.45 -10.56
CA LYS A 56 2.17 2.49 -11.23
C LYS A 56 0.71 2.93 -11.23
N LEU A 57 0.26 3.59 -10.17
CA LEU A 57 -1.09 4.15 -10.08
C LEU A 57 -1.21 5.55 -10.70
N LYS A 58 -0.10 6.14 -11.18
CA LYS A 58 -0.03 7.48 -11.76
C LYS A 58 -0.66 8.54 -10.84
N SER A 59 -0.32 8.49 -9.56
CA SER A 59 -0.87 9.40 -8.55
C SER A 59 -0.16 10.75 -8.58
N PHE A 60 -0.86 11.78 -9.05
CA PHE A 60 -0.36 13.16 -9.11
C PHE A 60 -0.59 13.92 -7.79
N ILE A 61 -1.72 13.66 -7.12
CA ILE A 61 -2.10 14.27 -5.85
C ILE A 61 -2.17 13.16 -4.81
N TYR A 62 -1.45 13.33 -3.70
CA TYR A 62 -1.42 12.36 -2.62
C TYR A 62 -1.21 13.05 -1.28
N ARG A 63 -1.68 12.40 -0.21
CA ARG A 63 -1.37 12.77 1.17
C ARG A 63 -0.64 11.58 1.80
N LEU A 64 0.54 11.84 2.34
CA LEU A 64 1.34 10.85 3.02
C LEU A 64 1.29 11.13 4.53
N LEU A 65 1.00 10.09 5.31
CA LEU A 65 1.14 10.11 6.76
C LEU A 65 2.17 9.04 7.13
N ILE A 66 3.17 9.45 7.91
CA ILE A 66 4.25 8.58 8.37
C ILE A 66 4.13 8.46 9.88
N THR A 67 4.21 7.23 10.37
CA THR A 67 4.22 6.92 11.79
C THR A 67 5.42 6.02 12.06
N LEU A 68 6.25 6.42 13.01
CA LEU A 68 7.31 5.59 13.55
C LEU A 68 6.73 4.80 14.71
N ILE A 69 6.83 3.47 14.63
CA ILE A 69 6.43 2.58 15.71
C ILE A 69 7.74 2.00 16.24
N ASP A 70 8.16 2.50 17.41
CA ASP A 70 9.27 1.90 18.13
C ASP A 70 8.76 0.65 18.85
N HIS A 71 9.45 -0.47 18.68
CA HIS A 71 9.16 -1.69 19.41
C HIS A 71 10.06 -1.74 20.64
N ASN A 72 9.89 -0.74 21.51
CA ASN A 72 10.50 -0.72 22.83
C ASN A 72 9.45 -1.27 23.81
N PRO A 73 9.68 -2.42 24.48
CA PRO A 73 8.78 -2.92 25.51
C PRO A 73 8.67 -1.96 26.70
#